data_AF-A0A0N0GPF3-F1
#
_entry.id   AF-A0A0N0GPF3-F1
#
_cell.length_a   1.000
_cell.length_b   1.000
_cell.length_c   1.000
_cell.angle_alpha   90.00
_cell.angle_beta   90.00
_cell.angle_gamma   90.00
#
_symmetry.space_group_name_H-M   'P 1'
#
loop_
_entity.id
_entity.type
_entity.pdbx_description
1 polymer ?
#
loop_
_entity_poly.entity_id
_entity_poly.type
_entity_poly.pdbx_seq_one_letter_code
_entity_poly.pdbx_strand_id
1 'polypeptide(L)'
;MSRKLLAAASVVSRLVVGSGAFIIIGHYIPPEAFGRISVFFAAASMMCLVADYGLQNPALRAMSINADKAAYEINEYTLFRILMGLVVSAVTLPFLWGTGFIHPADTLIFVYLFLSVFVSAHADFIQIYFRATNRYSVEAYISIASGIMHMVFIALAAALTRDVQFISLAYLVSRSLYLLISYVVVRRYIAFGRWTRDEIAAHFRAFMRNSYKRKSYAADTVITASFSQVDVLMVNYFFGAHGVGVYQLGAKVVQFSLAIVQVFTITYVPQMSRALHAGKEGALHAAQLLRRATIELVIAGVVFSALMVYALPPAIVMFFGEKYHEVNTLWFALGIGVIGRCAAASFGIALIALDKPSVRAAGQTFIIVFYILTGLYIYPTFGFSHIASVISLALWAATAFYLISTYRVAPQLVRDAFLPRRIARPQGSGLDEIGKADDDNQTGAPPMTVATESKKA
;
A
#
# COMPACT_ATOMS: atom_id res chain seq x y z
N MET A 1 16.65 17.40 -5.15
CA MET A 1 16.11 16.12 -4.63
C MET A 1 15.61 15.28 -5.79
N SER A 2 15.99 14.01 -5.90
CA SER A 2 15.55 13.16 -7.03
C SER A 2 14.02 12.92 -6.97
N ARG A 3 13.35 12.80 -8.14
CA ARG A 3 11.90 12.56 -8.20
C ARG A 3 11.46 11.32 -7.41
N LYS A 4 12.34 10.30 -7.36
CA LYS A 4 12.15 9.06 -6.59
C LYS A 4 12.10 9.32 -5.08
N LEU A 5 12.96 10.21 -4.57
CA LEU A 5 12.96 10.58 -3.15
C LEU A 5 11.68 11.31 -2.75
N LEU A 6 11.13 12.18 -3.61
CA LEU A 6 9.87 12.86 -3.35
C LEU A 6 8.67 11.91 -3.34
N ALA A 7 8.63 10.96 -4.29
CA ALA A 7 7.59 9.93 -4.32
C ALA A 7 7.66 9.02 -3.08
N ALA A 8 8.87 8.59 -2.69
CA ALA A 8 9.09 7.82 -1.47
C ALA A 8 8.68 8.62 -0.22
N ALA A 9 9.04 9.90 -0.13
CA ALA A 9 8.64 10.77 0.97
C ALA A 9 7.11 10.89 1.10
N SER A 10 6.38 11.00 -0.02
CA SER A 10 4.90 11.00 0.00
C SER A 10 4.32 9.68 0.52
N VAL A 11 4.86 8.53 0.11
CA VAL A 11 4.41 7.22 0.60
C VAL A 11 4.71 7.04 2.09
N VAL A 12 5.94 7.35 2.51
CA VAL A 12 6.36 7.26 3.92
C VAL A 12 5.53 8.22 4.77
N SER A 13 5.32 9.46 4.33
CA SER A 13 4.49 10.43 5.03
C SER A 13 3.08 9.89 5.28
N ARG A 14 2.41 9.35 4.25
CA ARG A 14 1.06 8.77 4.40
C ARG A 14 1.02 7.62 5.40
N LEU A 15 2.03 6.76 5.40
CA LEU A 15 2.12 5.63 6.34
C LEU A 15 2.39 6.11 7.77
N VAL A 16 3.30 7.06 7.95
CA VAL A 16 3.59 7.69 9.25
C VAL A 16 2.36 8.38 9.82
N VAL A 17 1.63 9.12 9.00
CA VAL A 17 0.40 9.80 9.41
C VAL A 17 -0.70 8.78 9.75
N GLY A 18 -0.87 7.76 8.91
CA GLY A 18 -1.88 6.72 9.09
C GLY A 18 -1.65 5.88 10.34
N SER A 19 -0.44 5.37 10.56
CA SER A 19 -0.09 4.60 11.75
C SER A 19 0.11 5.48 12.99
N GLY A 20 0.72 6.65 12.82
CA GLY A 20 1.01 7.59 13.91
C GLY A 20 -0.25 8.12 14.57
N ALA A 21 -1.31 8.39 13.81
CA ALA A 21 -2.59 8.83 14.37
C ALA A 21 -3.15 7.80 15.36
N PHE A 22 -3.06 6.51 15.03
CA PHE A 22 -3.51 5.41 15.90
C PHE A 22 -2.64 5.27 17.15
N ILE A 23 -1.31 5.47 17.02
CA ILE A 23 -0.38 5.50 18.16
C ILE A 23 -0.73 6.64 19.12
N ILE A 24 -0.99 7.85 18.60
CA ILE A 24 -1.41 9.00 19.40
C ILE A 24 -2.72 8.70 20.13
N ILE A 25 -3.71 8.15 19.44
CA ILE A 25 -5.01 7.84 20.06
C ILE A 25 -4.85 6.82 21.18
N GLY A 26 -4.16 5.70 20.92
CA GLY A 26 -3.95 4.66 21.92
C GLY A 26 -3.22 5.18 23.18
N HIS A 27 -2.41 6.23 23.06
CA HIS A 27 -1.78 6.86 24.21
C HIS A 27 -2.82 7.48 25.16
N TYR A 28 -3.84 8.17 24.64
CA TYR A 28 -4.81 8.91 25.45
C TYR A 28 -6.04 8.11 25.87
N ILE A 29 -6.50 7.14 25.06
CA ILE A 29 -7.75 6.40 25.33
C ILE A 29 -7.48 4.94 25.73
N PRO A 30 -8.44 4.26 26.39
CA PRO A 30 -8.28 2.84 26.73
C PRO A 30 -8.42 1.92 25.50
N PRO A 31 -7.92 0.67 25.58
CA PRO A 31 -7.92 -0.27 24.46
C PRO A 31 -9.31 -0.52 23.86
N GLU A 32 -10.36 -0.60 24.68
CA GLU A 32 -11.72 -0.85 24.20
C GLU A 32 -12.24 0.30 23.31
N ALA A 33 -12.06 1.54 23.74
CA ALA A 33 -12.43 2.73 22.97
C ALA A 33 -11.63 2.84 21.66
N PHE A 34 -10.33 2.54 21.73
CA PHE A 34 -9.45 2.50 20.56
C PHE A 34 -9.83 1.39 19.58
N GLY A 35 -10.21 0.22 20.11
CA GLY A 35 -10.74 -0.88 19.33
C GLY A 35 -12.02 -0.54 18.62
N ARG A 36 -12.97 0.15 19.30
CA ARG A 36 -14.21 0.62 18.68
C ARG A 36 -13.94 1.52 17.47
N ILE A 37 -13.05 2.51 17.60
CA ILE A 37 -12.60 3.35 16.47
C ILE A 37 -12.02 2.47 15.35
N SER A 38 -11.15 1.53 15.70
CA SER A 38 -10.46 0.68 14.73
C SER A 38 -11.40 -0.23 13.95
N VAL A 39 -12.42 -0.80 14.60
CA VAL A 39 -13.44 -1.64 13.95
C VAL A 39 -14.28 -0.81 12.98
N PHE A 40 -14.76 0.36 13.42
CA PHE A 40 -15.53 1.24 12.56
C PHE A 40 -14.70 1.78 11.40
N PHE A 41 -13.42 2.08 11.61
CA PHE A 41 -12.51 2.48 10.54
C PHE A 41 -12.28 1.34 9.54
N ALA A 42 -12.15 0.09 10.01
CA ALA A 42 -12.00 -1.08 9.15
C ALA A 42 -13.26 -1.36 8.32
N ALA A 43 -14.44 -1.30 8.94
CA ALA A 43 -15.72 -1.44 8.25
C ALA A 43 -15.93 -0.31 7.22
N ALA A 44 -15.68 0.94 7.60
CA ALA A 44 -15.72 2.09 6.68
C ALA A 44 -14.75 1.94 5.50
N SER A 45 -13.54 1.43 5.75
CA SER A 45 -12.55 1.17 4.73
C SER A 45 -13.01 0.08 3.76
N MET A 46 -13.58 -1.02 4.25
CA MET A 46 -14.20 -2.07 3.41
C MET A 46 -15.30 -1.50 2.50
N MET A 47 -16.18 -0.66 3.04
CA MET A 47 -17.25 -0.03 2.25
C MET A 47 -16.67 0.93 1.19
N CYS A 48 -15.70 1.76 1.57
CA CYS A 48 -15.06 2.68 0.63
C CYS A 48 -14.31 1.95 -0.48
N LEU A 49 -13.75 0.77 -0.23
CA LEU A 49 -13.10 -0.03 -1.27
C LEU A 49 -14.07 -0.50 -2.36
N VAL A 50 -15.30 -0.84 -1.97
CA VAL A 50 -16.36 -1.16 -2.93
C VAL A 50 -16.75 0.09 -3.73
N ALA A 51 -16.88 1.24 -3.06
CA ALA A 51 -17.20 2.51 -3.71
C ALA A 51 -16.10 2.97 -4.70
N ASP A 52 -14.83 2.72 -4.36
CA ASP A 52 -13.68 3.09 -5.16
C ASP A 52 -13.53 2.25 -6.43
N TYR A 53 -14.10 1.04 -6.44
CA TYR A 53 -14.10 0.08 -7.56
C TYR A 53 -12.71 -0.13 -8.21
N GLY A 54 -11.64 -0.02 -7.41
CA GLY A 54 -10.25 -0.11 -7.89
C GLY A 54 -9.86 0.87 -9.00
N LEU A 55 -10.56 2.00 -9.12
CA LEU A 55 -10.42 2.93 -10.26
C LEU A 55 -9.12 3.74 -10.25
N GLN A 56 -8.36 3.71 -9.16
CA GLN A 56 -7.13 4.48 -9.02
C GLN A 56 -6.09 4.11 -10.10
N ASN A 57 -5.83 2.80 -10.31
CA ASN A 57 -4.83 2.34 -11.27
C ASN A 57 -5.23 2.60 -12.73
N PRO A 58 -6.47 2.28 -13.18
CA PRO A 58 -6.94 2.66 -14.51
C PRO A 58 -6.92 4.17 -14.76
N ALA A 59 -7.32 4.98 -13.79
CA ALA A 59 -7.31 6.44 -13.91
C ALA A 59 -5.88 6.97 -14.05
N LEU A 60 -4.95 6.50 -13.21
CA LEU A 60 -3.53 6.85 -13.31
C LEU A 60 -2.99 6.52 -14.70
N ARG A 61 -3.26 5.32 -15.21
CA ARG A 61 -2.80 4.90 -16.54
C ARG A 61 -3.39 5.77 -17.66
N ALA A 62 -4.70 6.02 -17.63
CA ALA A 62 -5.37 6.81 -18.67
C ALA A 62 -4.83 8.25 -18.72
N MET A 63 -4.66 8.88 -17.57
CA MET A 63 -4.11 10.24 -17.46
C MET A 63 -2.62 10.31 -17.85
N SER A 64 -1.83 9.27 -17.56
CA SER A 64 -0.41 9.23 -17.94
C SER A 64 -0.19 9.04 -19.43
N ILE A 65 -1.11 8.38 -20.15
CA ILE A 65 -1.02 8.19 -21.60
C ILE A 65 -1.40 9.47 -22.35
N ASN A 66 -2.48 10.13 -21.91
CA ASN A 66 -3.00 11.34 -22.55
C ASN A 66 -3.08 12.49 -21.54
N ALA A 67 -1.94 13.15 -21.27
CA ALA A 67 -1.88 14.24 -20.30
C ALA A 67 -2.85 15.39 -20.63
N ASP A 68 -3.10 15.65 -21.91
CA ASP A 68 -4.04 16.70 -22.37
C ASP A 68 -5.49 16.38 -22.00
N LYS A 69 -5.84 15.09 -21.93
CA LYS A 69 -7.18 14.61 -21.54
C LYS A 69 -7.29 14.32 -20.04
N ALA A 70 -6.25 14.56 -19.25
CA ALA A 70 -6.23 14.19 -17.84
C ALA A 70 -7.37 14.86 -17.04
N ALA A 71 -7.74 16.10 -17.39
CA ALA A 71 -8.86 16.82 -16.77
C ALA A 71 -10.21 16.14 -17.03
N TYR A 72 -10.43 15.67 -18.26
CA TYR A 72 -11.65 14.94 -18.63
C TYR A 72 -11.71 13.59 -17.90
N GLU A 73 -10.61 12.84 -17.94
CA GLU A 73 -10.53 11.52 -17.29
C GLU A 73 -10.80 11.64 -15.78
N ILE A 74 -10.09 12.51 -15.06
CA ILE A 74 -10.28 12.63 -13.61
C ILE A 74 -11.70 13.07 -13.23
N ASN A 75 -12.34 13.95 -14.03
CA ASN A 75 -13.72 14.38 -13.79
C ASN A 75 -14.70 13.20 -13.99
N GLU A 76 -14.52 12.38 -15.03
CA GLU A 76 -15.32 11.18 -15.28
C GLU A 76 -15.24 10.20 -14.11
N TYR A 77 -14.01 9.85 -13.68
CA TYR A 77 -13.82 8.91 -12.58
C TYR A 77 -14.30 9.46 -11.23
N THR A 78 -14.12 10.76 -10.97
CA THR A 78 -14.57 11.40 -9.71
C THR A 78 -16.08 11.34 -9.59
N LEU A 79 -16.80 11.71 -10.66
CA LEU A 79 -18.26 11.65 -10.69
C LEU A 79 -18.76 10.23 -10.40
N PHE A 80 -18.17 9.23 -11.05
CA PHE A 80 -18.53 7.84 -10.81
C PHE A 80 -18.28 7.40 -9.36
N ARG A 81 -17.11 7.76 -8.78
CA ARG A 81 -16.79 7.43 -7.38
C ARG A 81 -17.78 8.05 -6.40
N ILE A 82 -18.23 9.29 -6.64
CA ILE A 82 -19.26 9.93 -5.82
C ILE A 82 -20.57 9.16 -5.92
N LEU A 83 -21.03 8.83 -7.13
CA LEU A 83 -22.27 8.08 -7.34
C LEU A 83 -22.23 6.69 -6.70
N MET A 84 -21.16 5.93 -6.91
CA MET A 84 -20.97 4.63 -6.26
C MET A 84 -20.85 4.76 -4.75
N GLY A 85 -20.19 5.80 -4.26
CA GLY A 85 -20.14 6.13 -2.84
C GLY A 85 -21.52 6.28 -2.24
N LEU A 86 -22.40 7.04 -2.90
CA LEU A 86 -23.79 7.23 -2.47
C LEU A 86 -24.57 5.91 -2.49
N VAL A 87 -24.46 5.11 -3.56
CA VAL A 87 -25.14 3.81 -3.65
C VAL A 87 -24.66 2.86 -2.57
N VAL A 88 -23.34 2.72 -2.39
CA VAL A 88 -22.76 1.87 -1.35
C VAL A 88 -23.22 2.33 0.02
N SER A 89 -23.15 3.63 0.32
CA SER A 89 -23.61 4.19 1.60
C SER A 89 -25.08 3.90 1.87
N ALA A 90 -25.95 4.10 0.87
CA ALA A 90 -27.38 3.90 0.97
C ALA A 90 -27.78 2.44 1.23
N VAL A 91 -26.99 1.47 0.74
CA VAL A 91 -27.24 0.04 0.97
C VAL A 91 -26.61 -0.44 2.28
N THR A 92 -25.38 -0.03 2.55
CA THR A 92 -24.58 -0.59 3.65
C THR A 92 -24.93 0.01 5.01
N LEU A 93 -25.27 1.29 5.10
CA LEU A 93 -25.65 1.91 6.38
C LEU A 93 -26.91 1.24 6.98
N PRO A 94 -28.03 1.10 6.24
CA PRO A 94 -29.20 0.39 6.76
C PRO A 94 -28.92 -1.08 7.08
N PHE A 95 -28.06 -1.75 6.30
CA PHE A 95 -27.67 -3.13 6.56
C PHE A 95 -26.90 -3.28 7.89
N LEU A 96 -25.92 -2.40 8.15
CA LEU A 96 -25.15 -2.43 9.40
C LEU A 96 -26.01 -2.06 10.61
N TRP A 97 -26.99 -1.17 10.45
CA TRP A 97 -28.01 -0.90 11.47
C TRP A 97 -28.93 -2.10 11.70
N GLY A 98 -29.46 -2.69 10.63
CA GLY A 98 -30.41 -3.81 10.71
C GLY A 98 -29.81 -5.10 11.27
N THR A 99 -28.50 -5.29 11.11
CA THR A 99 -27.75 -6.43 11.70
C THR A 99 -27.35 -6.19 13.16
N GLY A 100 -27.55 -4.98 13.70
CA GLY A 100 -27.09 -4.61 15.05
C GLY A 100 -25.58 -4.44 15.16
N PHE A 101 -24.85 -4.42 14.04
CA PHE A 101 -23.39 -4.19 14.04
C PHE A 101 -23.02 -2.81 14.58
N ILE A 102 -23.87 -1.81 14.33
CA ILE A 102 -23.73 -0.46 14.87
C ILE A 102 -24.84 -0.25 15.90
N HIS A 103 -24.45 -0.07 17.16
CA HIS A 103 -25.38 0.31 18.22
C HIS A 103 -25.85 1.77 18.02
N PRO A 104 -27.11 2.13 18.34
CA PRO A 104 -27.61 3.49 18.15
C PRO A 104 -26.70 4.59 18.74
N ALA A 105 -26.15 4.35 19.93
CA ALA A 105 -25.21 5.25 20.61
C ALA A 105 -23.89 5.49 19.83
N ASP A 106 -23.47 4.53 19.01
CA ASP A 106 -22.22 4.58 18.25
C ASP A 106 -22.41 5.08 16.81
N THR A 107 -23.65 5.38 16.41
CA THR A 107 -23.97 5.77 15.03
C THR A 107 -23.21 7.01 14.59
N LEU A 108 -23.12 8.04 15.44
CA LEU A 108 -22.40 9.27 15.09
C LEU A 108 -20.90 9.02 14.93
N ILE A 109 -20.31 8.19 15.79
CA ILE A 109 -18.91 7.79 15.70
C ILE A 109 -18.66 7.12 14.34
N PHE A 110 -19.50 6.14 13.99
CA PHE A 110 -19.39 5.43 12.72
C PHE A 110 -19.54 6.38 11.54
N VAL A 111 -20.56 7.25 11.53
CA VAL A 111 -20.81 8.20 10.43
C VAL A 111 -19.63 9.15 10.24
N TYR A 112 -19.06 9.70 11.32
CA TYR A 112 -17.88 10.57 11.22
C TYR A 112 -16.68 9.83 10.64
N LEU A 113 -16.40 8.61 11.11
CA LEU A 113 -15.29 7.80 10.60
C LEU A 113 -15.52 7.39 9.14
N PHE A 114 -16.73 6.96 8.79
CA PHE A 114 -17.11 6.61 7.43
C PHE A 114 -16.91 7.79 6.48
N LEU A 115 -17.48 8.95 6.79
CA LEU A 115 -17.29 10.16 6.00
C LEU A 115 -15.81 10.56 5.94
N SER A 116 -15.05 10.41 7.02
CA SER A 116 -13.62 10.73 7.03
C SER A 116 -12.81 9.86 6.06
N VAL A 117 -13.08 8.54 6.03
CA VAL A 117 -12.43 7.59 5.12
C VAL A 117 -12.84 7.88 3.68
N PHE A 118 -14.14 8.12 3.45
CA PHE A 118 -14.69 8.44 2.14
C PHE A 118 -14.08 9.73 1.56
N VAL A 119 -14.05 10.80 2.35
CA VAL A 119 -13.44 12.08 1.99
C VAL A 119 -11.93 11.93 1.74
N SER A 120 -11.23 11.18 2.59
CA SER A 120 -9.80 10.90 2.39
C SER A 120 -9.54 10.15 1.08
N ALA A 121 -10.35 9.14 0.77
CA ALA A 121 -10.22 8.38 -0.48
C ALA A 121 -10.40 9.29 -1.71
N HIS A 122 -11.32 10.26 -1.66
CA HIS A 122 -11.49 11.25 -2.71
C HIS A 122 -10.31 12.21 -2.84
N ALA A 123 -9.75 12.66 -1.71
CA ALA A 123 -8.55 13.49 -1.72
C ALA A 123 -7.36 12.76 -2.35
N ASP A 124 -7.13 11.50 -1.96
CA ASP A 124 -6.08 10.65 -2.52
C ASP A 124 -6.29 10.35 -4.02
N PHE A 125 -7.55 10.26 -4.45
CA PHE A 125 -7.91 10.12 -5.86
C PHE A 125 -7.55 11.37 -6.67
N ILE A 126 -7.87 12.57 -6.16
CA ILE A 126 -7.49 13.84 -6.81
C ILE A 126 -5.96 13.92 -6.98
N GLN A 127 -5.20 13.46 -5.97
CA GLN A 127 -3.74 13.45 -6.05
C GLN A 127 -3.16 12.54 -7.14
N ILE A 128 -3.94 11.61 -7.70
CA ILE A 128 -3.51 10.79 -8.83
C ILE A 128 -3.15 11.68 -10.04
N TYR A 129 -3.80 12.83 -10.22
CA TYR A 129 -3.45 13.79 -11.26
C TYR A 129 -1.98 14.22 -11.20
N PHE A 130 -1.49 14.57 -10.01
CA PHE A 130 -0.10 14.99 -9.83
C PHE A 130 0.87 13.85 -10.11
N ARG A 131 0.50 12.61 -9.77
CA ARG A 131 1.28 11.41 -10.10
C ARG A 131 1.33 11.17 -11.61
N ALA A 132 0.19 11.27 -12.29
CA ALA A 132 0.07 11.04 -13.73
C ALA A 132 0.85 12.08 -14.55
N THR A 133 0.88 13.33 -14.08
CA THR A 133 1.55 14.45 -14.75
C THR A 133 2.99 14.69 -14.25
N ASN A 134 3.57 13.74 -13.49
CA ASN A 134 4.92 13.82 -12.93
C ASN A 134 5.18 15.03 -12.00
N ARG A 135 4.14 15.60 -11.38
CA ARG A 135 4.21 16.72 -10.42
C ARG A 135 4.32 16.23 -8.96
N TYR A 136 5.25 15.29 -8.71
CA TYR A 136 5.42 14.64 -7.40
C TYR A 136 5.76 15.60 -6.25
N SER A 137 6.37 16.76 -6.54
CA SER A 137 6.64 17.77 -5.51
C SER A 137 5.34 18.32 -4.92
N VAL A 138 4.36 18.64 -5.75
CA VAL A 138 3.06 19.17 -5.31
C VAL A 138 2.31 18.11 -4.50
N GLU A 139 2.29 16.87 -4.96
CA GLU A 139 1.71 15.74 -4.21
C GLU A 139 2.35 15.60 -2.82
N ALA A 140 3.69 15.60 -2.76
CA ALA A 140 4.43 15.45 -1.51
C ALA A 140 4.13 16.59 -0.53
N TYR A 141 4.12 17.85 -1.00
CA TYR A 141 3.79 19.00 -0.14
C TYR A 141 2.37 18.91 0.42
N ILE A 142 1.38 18.61 -0.41
CA ILE A 142 0.00 18.48 0.05
C ILE A 142 -0.10 17.33 1.08
N SER A 143 0.51 16.17 0.78
CA SER A 143 0.44 15.00 1.65
C SER A 143 1.15 15.18 2.99
N ILE A 144 2.30 15.87 3.03
CA ILE A 144 3.02 16.16 4.27
C ILE A 144 2.25 17.19 5.09
N ALA A 145 1.81 18.30 4.47
CA ALA A 145 1.08 19.36 5.16
C ALA A 145 -0.26 18.85 5.75
N SER A 146 -1.04 18.12 4.95
CA SER A 146 -2.30 17.54 5.43
C SER A 146 -2.06 16.46 6.48
N GLY A 147 -0.94 15.74 6.39
CA GLY A 147 -0.52 14.75 7.36
C GLY A 147 -0.21 15.33 8.73
N ILE A 148 0.62 16.37 8.78
CA ILE A 148 0.95 17.09 10.03
C ILE A 148 -0.33 17.67 10.64
N MET A 149 -1.16 18.33 9.82
CA MET A 149 -2.44 18.86 10.25
C MET A 149 -3.31 17.76 10.87
N HIS A 150 -3.49 16.63 10.19
CA HIS A 150 -4.26 15.49 10.70
C HIS A 150 -3.79 15.00 12.07
N MET A 151 -2.48 14.83 12.24
CA MET A 151 -1.88 14.43 13.51
C MET A 151 -2.14 15.44 14.62
N VAL A 152 -2.03 16.74 14.34
CA VAL A 152 -2.32 17.81 15.31
C VAL A 152 -3.79 17.81 15.73
N PHE A 153 -4.73 17.72 14.78
CA PHE A 153 -6.16 17.69 15.10
C PHE A 153 -6.52 16.48 15.98
N ILE A 154 -5.98 15.30 15.66
CA ILE A 154 -6.22 14.09 16.45
C ILE A 154 -5.57 14.19 17.83
N ALA A 155 -4.32 14.65 17.92
CA ALA A 155 -3.63 14.81 19.19
C ALA A 155 -4.37 15.77 20.12
N LEU A 156 -4.82 16.91 19.60
CA LEU A 156 -5.57 17.90 20.37
C LEU A 156 -6.92 17.34 20.85
N ALA A 157 -7.68 16.69 19.97
CA ALA A 157 -8.95 16.07 20.36
C ALA A 157 -8.75 14.99 21.42
N ALA A 158 -7.78 14.08 21.20
CA ALA A 158 -7.50 13.00 22.13
C ALA A 158 -6.99 13.49 23.50
N ALA A 159 -6.13 14.51 23.52
CA ALA A 159 -5.59 15.08 24.75
C ALA A 159 -6.64 15.86 25.56
N LEU A 160 -7.51 16.63 24.90
CA LEU A 160 -8.47 17.52 25.55
C LEU A 160 -9.75 16.80 25.99
N THR A 161 -10.31 15.92 25.16
CA THR A 161 -11.63 15.33 25.44
C THR A 161 -11.55 13.89 25.91
N ARG A 162 -10.55 13.12 25.45
CA ARG A 162 -10.45 11.66 25.63
C ARG A 162 -11.70 10.89 25.19
N ASP A 163 -12.54 11.53 24.40
CA ASP A 163 -13.84 11.02 23.97
C ASP A 163 -13.80 10.59 22.50
N VAL A 164 -14.32 9.40 22.24
CA VAL A 164 -14.26 8.75 20.93
C VAL A 164 -15.02 9.51 19.85
N GLN A 165 -16.13 10.17 20.20
CA GLN A 165 -16.94 10.93 19.26
C GLN A 165 -16.19 12.19 18.81
N PHE A 166 -15.56 12.94 19.73
CA PHE A 166 -14.77 14.10 19.38
C PHE A 166 -13.50 13.75 18.59
N ILE A 167 -12.84 12.64 18.91
CA ILE A 167 -11.71 12.13 18.11
C ILE A 167 -12.18 11.80 16.68
N SER A 168 -13.32 11.13 16.53
CA SER A 168 -13.90 10.79 15.22
C SER A 168 -14.31 12.02 14.42
N LEU A 169 -14.84 13.06 15.08
CA LEU A 169 -15.10 14.34 14.45
C LEU A 169 -13.80 15.01 13.97
N ALA A 170 -12.73 14.95 14.77
CA ALA A 170 -11.41 15.47 14.37
C ALA A 170 -10.84 14.75 13.14
N TYR A 171 -11.06 13.44 13.01
CA TYR A 171 -10.78 12.69 11.76
C TYR A 171 -11.54 13.31 10.57
N LEU A 172 -12.85 13.50 10.70
CA LEU A 172 -13.66 14.07 9.63
C LEU A 172 -13.22 15.48 9.23
N VAL A 173 -13.00 16.37 10.21
CA VAL A 173 -12.59 17.75 9.96
C VAL A 173 -11.24 17.80 9.25
N SER A 174 -10.24 17.08 9.76
CA SER A 174 -8.90 17.07 9.17
C SER A 174 -8.88 16.46 7.76
N ARG A 175 -9.66 15.41 7.49
CA ARG A 175 -9.78 14.83 6.15
C ARG A 175 -10.56 15.73 5.19
N SER A 176 -11.56 16.46 5.68
CA SER A 176 -12.29 17.47 4.88
C SER A 176 -11.36 18.61 4.46
N LEU A 177 -10.51 19.09 5.36
CA LEU A 177 -9.46 20.07 5.02
C LEU A 177 -8.46 19.50 4.00
N TYR A 178 -8.06 18.23 4.13
CA TYR A 178 -7.20 17.57 3.14
C TYR A 178 -7.83 17.53 1.74
N LEU A 179 -9.12 17.18 1.64
CA LEU A 179 -9.87 17.21 0.39
C LEU A 179 -9.96 18.64 -0.16
N LEU A 180 -10.28 19.62 0.67
CA LEU A 180 -10.37 21.03 0.28
C LEU A 180 -9.04 21.55 -0.28
N ILE A 181 -7.91 21.28 0.40
CA ILE A 181 -6.58 21.67 -0.08
C ILE A 181 -6.29 20.99 -1.42
N SER A 182 -6.52 19.69 -1.54
CA SER A 182 -6.28 18.94 -2.77
C SER A 182 -7.13 19.47 -3.93
N TYR A 183 -8.40 19.79 -3.66
CA TYR A 183 -9.33 20.39 -4.63
C TYR A 183 -8.88 21.79 -5.07
N VAL A 184 -8.55 22.67 -4.12
CA VAL A 184 -8.10 24.04 -4.43
C VAL A 184 -6.82 24.02 -5.26
N VAL A 185 -5.86 23.15 -4.91
CA VAL A 185 -4.58 23.07 -5.62
C VAL A 185 -4.78 22.47 -7.01
N VAL A 186 -5.56 21.38 -7.18
CA VAL A 186 -5.77 20.79 -8.52
C VAL A 186 -6.48 21.74 -9.48
N ARG A 187 -7.40 22.58 -8.99
CA ARG A 187 -8.08 23.59 -9.80
C ARG A 187 -7.16 24.67 -10.36
N ARG A 188 -5.96 24.86 -9.79
CA ARG A 188 -4.95 25.77 -10.35
C ARG A 188 -4.30 25.21 -11.62
N TYR A 189 -4.43 23.89 -11.86
CA TYR A 189 -3.81 23.21 -13.00
C TYR A 189 -4.82 22.77 -14.06
N ILE A 190 -6.03 22.41 -13.67
CA ILE A 190 -7.06 21.90 -14.59
C ILE A 190 -8.47 22.38 -14.23
N ALA A 191 -9.38 22.36 -15.20
CA ALA A 191 -10.81 22.58 -15.01
C ALA A 191 -11.47 21.37 -14.30
N PHE A 192 -11.22 21.23 -13.01
CA PHE A 192 -11.77 20.16 -12.18
C PHE A 192 -13.13 20.53 -11.56
N GLY A 193 -14.09 19.59 -11.59
CA GLY A 193 -15.39 19.73 -10.93
C GLY A 193 -16.37 20.69 -11.63
N ARG A 194 -16.18 20.98 -12.91
CA ARG A 194 -17.17 21.68 -13.75
C ARG A 194 -17.87 20.64 -14.60
N TRP A 195 -19.02 20.15 -14.13
CA TRP A 195 -19.85 19.20 -14.87
C TRP A 195 -21.13 19.88 -15.34
N THR A 196 -21.41 19.84 -16.63
CA THR A 196 -22.74 20.16 -17.16
C THR A 196 -23.68 18.94 -17.02
N ARG A 197 -25.00 19.15 -17.05
CA ARG A 197 -25.98 18.05 -16.94
C ARG A 197 -25.79 17.00 -18.04
N ASP A 198 -25.50 17.44 -19.26
CA ASP A 198 -25.29 16.55 -20.41
C ASP A 198 -23.99 15.75 -20.28
N GLU A 199 -22.93 16.36 -19.74
CA GLU A 199 -21.68 15.69 -19.42
C GLU A 199 -21.88 14.60 -18.36
N ILE A 200 -22.66 14.85 -17.30
CA ILE A 200 -22.94 13.83 -16.26
C ILE A 200 -23.54 12.57 -16.88
N ALA A 201 -24.56 12.72 -17.73
CA ALA A 201 -25.21 11.59 -18.39
C ALA A 201 -24.27 10.89 -19.39
N ALA A 202 -23.46 11.66 -20.13
CA ALA A 202 -22.48 11.12 -21.07
C ALA A 202 -21.38 10.31 -20.35
N HIS A 203 -20.79 10.87 -19.29
CA HIS A 203 -19.77 10.23 -18.46
C HIS A 203 -20.29 8.96 -17.80
N PHE A 204 -21.51 8.98 -17.25
CA PHE A 204 -22.11 7.80 -16.64
C PHE A 204 -22.30 6.67 -17.66
N ARG A 205 -22.83 6.97 -18.86
CA ARG A 205 -22.97 5.98 -19.93
C ARG A 205 -21.63 5.44 -20.42
N ALA A 206 -20.65 6.32 -20.62
CA ALA A 206 -19.30 5.95 -21.03
C ALA A 206 -18.65 5.02 -20.01
N PHE A 207 -18.80 5.36 -18.73
CA PHE A 207 -18.32 4.54 -17.63
C PHE A 207 -18.97 3.17 -17.64
N MET A 208 -20.31 3.07 -17.65
CA MET A 208 -21.02 1.79 -17.62
C MET A 208 -20.62 0.85 -18.77
N ARG A 209 -20.39 1.41 -19.97
CA ARG A 209 -19.87 0.67 -21.12
C ARG A 209 -18.44 0.15 -20.89
N ASN A 210 -17.61 0.93 -20.20
CA ASN A 210 -16.20 0.62 -19.95
C ASN A 210 -15.96 -0.19 -18.67
N SER A 211 -16.92 -0.26 -17.73
CA SER A 211 -16.81 -0.98 -16.47
C SER A 211 -16.43 -2.44 -16.65
N TYR A 212 -16.97 -3.08 -17.71
CA TYR A 212 -16.68 -4.49 -18.00
C TYR A 212 -15.19 -4.74 -18.21
N LYS A 213 -14.49 -3.84 -18.93
CA LYS A 213 -13.06 -3.95 -19.19
C LYS A 213 -12.20 -3.71 -17.94
N ARG A 214 -12.77 -3.11 -16.89
CA ARG A 214 -12.07 -2.70 -15.66
C ARG A 214 -12.25 -3.66 -14.49
N LYS A 215 -13.12 -4.68 -14.64
CA LYS A 215 -13.46 -5.65 -13.58
C LYS A 215 -12.24 -6.35 -12.96
N SER A 216 -11.25 -6.72 -13.75
CA SER A 216 -10.05 -7.43 -13.25
C SER A 216 -9.19 -6.55 -12.33
N TYR A 217 -9.04 -5.26 -12.64
CA TYR A 217 -8.32 -4.31 -11.78
C TYR A 217 -9.10 -3.99 -10.50
N ALA A 218 -10.42 -3.88 -10.62
CA ALA A 218 -11.31 -3.70 -9.48
C ALA A 218 -11.20 -4.88 -8.52
N ALA A 219 -11.29 -6.11 -9.02
CA ALA A 219 -11.20 -7.33 -8.22
C ALA A 219 -9.84 -7.43 -7.48
N ASP A 220 -8.72 -7.24 -8.16
CA ASP A 220 -7.38 -7.28 -7.53
C ASP A 220 -7.24 -6.23 -6.42
N THR A 221 -7.70 -5.00 -6.68
CA THR A 221 -7.59 -3.91 -5.71
C THR A 221 -8.47 -4.17 -4.49
N VAL A 222 -9.73 -4.59 -4.70
CA VAL A 222 -10.66 -4.92 -3.62
C VAL A 222 -10.12 -6.07 -2.79
N ILE A 223 -9.71 -7.19 -3.41
CA ILE A 223 -9.17 -8.36 -2.70
C ILE A 223 -7.92 -7.97 -1.89
N THR A 224 -6.97 -7.27 -2.50
CA THR A 224 -5.72 -6.88 -1.83
C THR A 224 -5.99 -5.96 -0.64
N ALA A 225 -6.92 -5.02 -0.78
CA ALA A 225 -7.26 -4.11 0.29
C ALA A 225 -8.16 -4.76 1.37
N SER A 226 -9.00 -5.73 0.99
CA SER A 226 -9.78 -6.59 1.90
C SER A 226 -8.88 -7.31 2.89
N PHE A 227 -7.75 -7.86 2.43
CA PHE A 227 -6.80 -8.51 3.33
C PHE A 227 -6.32 -7.60 4.48
N SER A 228 -6.25 -6.28 4.27
CA SER A 228 -5.78 -5.33 5.30
C SER A 228 -6.80 -4.98 6.38
N GLN A 229 -8.06 -5.41 6.24
CA GLN A 229 -9.13 -5.12 7.22
C GLN A 229 -9.82 -6.39 7.75
N VAL A 230 -9.74 -7.50 7.02
CA VAL A 230 -10.35 -8.79 7.43
C VAL A 230 -9.79 -9.24 8.78
N ASP A 231 -8.51 -8.98 9.06
CA ASP A 231 -7.87 -9.26 10.33
C ASP A 231 -8.57 -8.56 11.51
N VAL A 232 -8.81 -7.26 11.38
CA VAL A 232 -9.50 -6.43 12.39
C VAL A 232 -10.90 -6.94 12.66
N LEU A 233 -11.67 -7.26 11.62
CA LEU A 233 -13.04 -7.74 11.75
C LEU A 233 -13.09 -9.14 12.38
N MET A 234 -12.15 -10.02 12.02
CA MET A 234 -12.03 -11.35 12.63
C MET A 234 -11.68 -11.26 14.12
N VAL A 235 -10.75 -10.38 14.49
CA VAL A 235 -10.39 -10.17 15.91
C VAL A 235 -11.57 -9.60 16.68
N ASN A 236 -12.33 -8.67 16.10
CA ASN A 236 -13.53 -8.12 16.74
C ASN A 236 -14.58 -9.19 17.02
N TYR A 237 -14.79 -10.09 16.05
CA TYR A 237 -15.79 -11.15 16.17
C TYR A 237 -15.52 -12.08 17.37
N PHE A 238 -14.24 -12.41 17.65
CA PHE A 238 -13.87 -13.33 18.72
C PHE A 238 -13.51 -12.67 20.05
N PHE A 239 -12.88 -11.50 20.01
CA PHE A 239 -12.28 -10.85 21.19
C PHE A 239 -12.85 -9.46 21.49
N GLY A 240 -13.86 -9.03 20.71
CA GLY A 240 -14.52 -7.75 20.86
C GLY A 240 -13.61 -6.55 20.60
N ALA A 241 -14.11 -5.36 20.96
CA ALA A 241 -13.40 -4.11 20.76
C ALA A 241 -12.09 -4.07 21.55
N HIS A 242 -12.05 -4.56 22.79
CA HIS A 242 -10.83 -4.57 23.60
C HIS A 242 -9.67 -5.31 22.89
N GLY A 243 -9.91 -6.54 22.42
CA GLY A 243 -8.89 -7.32 21.72
C GLY A 243 -8.43 -6.64 20.42
N VAL A 244 -9.34 -6.00 19.69
CA VAL A 244 -8.98 -5.21 18.50
C VAL A 244 -8.07 -4.04 18.86
N GLY A 245 -8.34 -3.34 19.96
CA GLY A 245 -7.53 -2.21 20.41
C GLY A 245 -6.09 -2.63 20.70
N VAL A 246 -5.91 -3.72 21.44
CA VAL A 246 -4.59 -4.28 21.73
C VAL A 246 -3.90 -4.75 20.44
N TYR A 247 -4.61 -5.53 19.61
CA TYR A 247 -4.07 -6.05 18.34
C TYR A 247 -3.64 -4.93 17.37
N GLN A 248 -4.46 -3.90 17.22
CA GLN A 248 -4.22 -2.81 16.27
C GLN A 248 -2.97 -2.02 16.58
N LEU A 249 -2.61 -1.88 17.86
CA LEU A 249 -1.36 -1.22 18.23
C LEU A 249 -0.16 -1.96 17.60
N GLY A 250 -0.16 -3.30 17.68
CA GLY A 250 0.83 -4.15 17.01
C GLY A 250 0.74 -4.10 15.48
N ALA A 251 -0.48 -4.20 14.94
CA ALA A 251 -0.71 -4.21 13.51
C ALA A 251 -0.26 -2.91 12.83
N LYS A 252 -0.42 -1.73 13.46
CA LYS A 252 0.07 -0.45 12.92
C LYS A 252 1.58 -0.37 12.87
N VAL A 253 2.29 -1.04 13.78
CA VAL A 253 3.75 -1.14 13.68
C VAL A 253 4.16 -2.05 12.53
N VAL A 254 3.47 -3.18 12.34
CA VAL A 254 3.65 -4.03 11.14
C VAL A 254 3.42 -3.24 9.85
N GLN A 255 2.48 -2.30 9.83
CA GLN A 255 2.25 -1.43 8.66
C GLN A 255 3.47 -0.54 8.30
N PHE A 256 4.39 -0.23 9.21
CA PHE A 256 5.63 0.46 8.83
C PHE A 256 6.54 -0.39 7.94
N SER A 257 6.56 -1.72 8.14
CA SER A 257 7.32 -2.63 7.27
C SER A 257 6.85 -2.58 5.81
N LEU A 258 5.57 -2.23 5.57
CA LEU A 258 5.03 -2.06 4.23
C LEU A 258 5.64 -0.88 3.47
N ALA A 259 6.07 0.17 4.16
CA ALA A 259 6.73 1.31 3.53
C ALA A 259 7.96 0.86 2.75
N ILE A 260 8.74 -0.02 3.38
CA ILE A 260 9.97 -0.56 2.82
C ILE A 260 9.65 -1.40 1.59
N VAL A 261 8.68 -2.30 1.70
CA VAL A 261 8.23 -3.11 0.55
C VAL A 261 7.82 -2.23 -0.63
N GLN A 262 7.12 -1.11 -0.40
CA GLN A 262 6.72 -0.20 -1.47
C GLN A 262 7.92 0.51 -2.14
N VAL A 263 8.89 0.98 -1.34
CA VAL A 263 10.13 1.60 -1.87
C VAL A 263 10.90 0.62 -2.75
N PHE A 264 11.00 -0.64 -2.31
CA PHE A 264 11.64 -1.71 -3.09
C PHE A 264 10.86 -2.02 -4.36
N THR A 265 9.52 -2.09 -4.29
CA THR A 265 8.66 -2.34 -5.44
C THR A 265 8.88 -1.30 -6.54
N ILE A 266 8.87 0.00 -6.20
CA ILE A 266 9.08 1.10 -7.16
C ILE A 266 10.47 1.02 -7.82
N THR A 267 11.47 0.50 -7.09
CA THR A 267 12.85 0.44 -7.55
C THR A 267 13.13 -0.80 -8.40
N TYR A 268 12.66 -1.97 -7.97
CA TYR A 268 12.99 -3.26 -8.57
C TYR A 268 12.06 -3.65 -9.72
N VAL A 269 10.77 -3.32 -9.69
CA VAL A 269 9.82 -3.69 -10.76
C VAL A 269 10.28 -3.19 -12.14
N PRO A 270 10.63 -1.91 -12.33
CA PRO A 270 11.05 -1.43 -13.66
C PRO A 270 12.36 -2.04 -14.15
N GLN A 271 13.30 -2.32 -13.23
CA GLN A 271 14.59 -2.92 -13.57
C GLN A 271 14.43 -4.38 -14.00
N MET A 272 13.66 -5.15 -13.22
CA MET A 272 13.38 -6.55 -13.50
C MET A 272 12.56 -6.72 -14.78
N SER A 273 11.56 -5.87 -15.00
CA SER A 273 10.75 -5.90 -16.23
C SER A 273 11.62 -5.64 -17.47
N ARG A 274 12.48 -4.62 -17.46
CA ARG A 274 13.43 -4.37 -18.58
C ARG A 274 14.39 -5.54 -18.80
N ALA A 275 14.93 -6.11 -17.72
CA ALA A 275 15.84 -7.24 -17.79
C ALA A 275 15.16 -8.47 -18.42
N LEU A 276 13.92 -8.78 -18.05
CA LEU A 276 13.15 -9.89 -18.62
C LEU A 276 12.86 -9.72 -20.12
N HIS A 277 12.79 -8.48 -20.63
CA HIS A 277 12.56 -8.20 -22.06
C HIS A 277 13.86 -8.22 -22.89
N ALA A 278 15.04 -8.20 -22.27
CA ALA A 278 16.33 -8.17 -22.95
C ALA A 278 16.85 -9.57 -23.37
N GLY A 279 16.00 -10.60 -23.39
CA GLY A 279 16.36 -11.95 -23.82
C GLY A 279 17.13 -12.76 -22.76
N LYS A 280 18.02 -13.68 -23.19
CA LYS A 280 18.67 -14.66 -22.30
C LYS A 280 19.62 -14.02 -21.27
N GLU A 281 20.46 -13.08 -21.70
CA GLU A 281 21.36 -12.35 -20.78
C GLU A 281 20.55 -11.50 -19.79
N GLY A 282 19.47 -10.90 -20.27
CA GLY A 282 18.51 -10.18 -19.45
C GLY A 282 17.83 -11.05 -18.39
N ALA A 283 17.53 -12.32 -18.71
CA ALA A 283 16.93 -13.26 -17.75
C ALA A 283 17.87 -13.57 -16.57
N LEU A 284 19.18 -13.73 -16.82
CA LEU A 284 20.17 -13.89 -15.75
C LEU A 284 20.27 -12.64 -14.89
N HIS A 285 20.25 -11.45 -15.50
CA HIS A 285 20.24 -10.20 -14.75
C HIS A 285 18.96 -10.05 -13.90
N ALA A 286 17.80 -10.44 -14.43
CA ALA A 286 16.55 -10.47 -13.68
C ALA A 286 16.62 -11.43 -12.49
N ALA A 287 17.27 -12.60 -12.64
CA ALA A 287 17.47 -13.57 -11.56
C ALA A 287 18.36 -13.00 -10.45
N GLN A 288 19.44 -12.30 -10.82
CA GLN A 288 20.30 -11.59 -9.87
C GLN A 288 19.53 -10.49 -9.11
N LEU A 289 18.69 -9.72 -9.81
CA LEU A 289 17.83 -8.72 -9.20
C LEU A 289 16.83 -9.34 -8.22
N LEU A 290 16.23 -10.49 -8.56
CA LEU A 290 15.31 -11.23 -7.68
C LEU A 290 16.02 -11.73 -6.42
N ARG A 291 17.21 -12.33 -6.57
CA ARG A 291 18.03 -12.78 -5.46
C ARG A 291 18.38 -11.61 -4.53
N ARG A 292 18.85 -10.50 -5.10
CA ARG A 292 19.22 -9.30 -4.36
C ARG A 292 18.03 -8.71 -3.62
N ALA A 293 16.90 -8.53 -4.30
CA ALA A 293 15.67 -8.04 -3.68
C ALA A 293 15.19 -8.95 -2.54
N THR A 294 15.28 -10.27 -2.70
CA THR A 294 14.91 -11.23 -1.66
C THR A 294 15.81 -11.13 -0.44
N ILE A 295 17.14 -11.09 -0.63
CA ILE A 295 18.10 -10.95 0.47
C ILE A 295 17.90 -9.62 1.20
N GLU A 296 17.83 -8.51 0.47
CA GLU A 296 17.67 -7.17 1.07
C GLU A 296 16.34 -7.04 1.82
N LEU A 297 15.23 -7.54 1.28
CA LEU A 297 13.93 -7.51 1.94
C LEU A 297 13.87 -8.45 3.16
N VAL A 298 14.46 -9.65 3.08
CA VAL A 298 14.52 -10.57 4.24
C VAL A 298 15.38 -9.97 5.35
N ILE A 299 16.54 -9.38 5.03
CA ILE A 299 17.37 -8.67 6.02
C ILE A 299 16.57 -7.54 6.66
N ALA A 300 15.88 -6.72 5.87
CA ALA A 300 15.01 -5.68 6.40
C ALA A 300 13.92 -6.27 7.32
N GLY A 301 13.27 -7.36 6.91
CA GLY A 301 12.26 -8.05 7.71
C GLY A 301 12.82 -8.59 9.03
N VAL A 302 14.03 -9.15 9.03
CA VAL A 302 14.72 -9.63 10.25
C VAL A 302 15.06 -8.48 11.18
N VAL A 303 15.58 -7.36 10.66
CA VAL A 303 15.88 -6.16 11.46
C VAL A 303 14.61 -5.60 12.09
N PHE A 304 13.51 -5.52 11.35
CA PHE A 304 12.22 -5.08 11.88
C PHE A 304 11.66 -6.06 12.91
N SER A 305 11.75 -7.36 12.67
CA SER A 305 11.35 -8.39 13.63
C SER A 305 12.14 -8.28 14.93
N ALA A 306 13.46 -8.11 14.86
CA ALA A 306 14.30 -7.89 16.04
C ALA A 306 13.89 -6.61 16.80
N LEU A 307 13.63 -5.51 16.09
CA LEU A 307 13.12 -4.28 16.71
C LEU A 307 11.77 -4.54 17.41
N MET A 308 10.87 -5.29 16.79
CA MET A 308 9.58 -5.62 17.37
C MET A 308 9.68 -6.49 18.61
N VAL A 309 10.60 -7.45 18.65
CA VAL A 309 10.76 -8.38 19.77
C VAL A 309 11.51 -7.73 20.94
N TYR A 310 12.55 -6.95 20.66
CA TYR A 310 13.45 -6.46 21.72
C TYR A 310 13.21 -5.01 22.11
N ALA A 311 12.85 -4.12 21.17
CA ALA A 311 12.73 -2.69 21.45
C ALA A 311 11.29 -2.24 21.73
N LEU A 312 10.29 -2.85 21.08
CA LEU A 312 8.90 -2.42 21.26
C LEU A 312 8.28 -2.77 22.62
N PRO A 313 8.50 -3.94 23.25
CA PRO A 313 7.90 -4.21 24.55
C PRO A 313 8.19 -3.15 25.61
N PRO A 314 9.46 -2.73 25.84
CA PRO A 314 9.74 -1.66 26.80
C PRO A 314 9.20 -0.30 26.33
N ALA A 315 9.23 -0.03 25.02
CA ALA A 315 8.66 1.20 24.48
C ALA A 315 7.14 1.28 24.72
N ILE A 316 6.40 0.18 24.55
CA ILE A 316 4.95 0.20 24.81
C ILE A 316 4.65 0.48 26.28
N VAL A 317 5.35 -0.16 27.20
CA VAL A 317 5.15 0.10 28.63
C VAL A 317 5.45 1.56 28.96
N MET A 318 6.53 2.12 28.39
CA MET A 318 6.90 3.53 28.58
C MET A 318 5.88 4.52 27.98
N PHE A 319 5.40 4.26 26.76
CA PHE A 319 4.52 5.20 26.05
C PHE A 319 3.04 5.00 26.40
N PHE A 320 2.58 3.78 26.61
CA PHE A 320 1.15 3.48 26.76
C PHE A 320 0.78 3.00 28.17
N GLY A 321 1.76 2.64 29.00
CA GLY A 321 1.53 2.07 30.33
C GLY A 321 0.99 0.64 30.30
N GLU A 322 0.55 0.15 31.46
CA GLU A 322 0.10 -1.24 31.67
C GLU A 322 -1.18 -1.60 30.89
N LYS A 323 -1.98 -0.61 30.48
CA LYS A 323 -3.24 -0.85 29.75
C LYS A 323 -3.07 -1.56 28.40
N TYR A 324 -1.87 -1.56 27.82
CA TYR A 324 -1.56 -2.29 26.58
C TYR A 324 -0.57 -3.44 26.79
N HIS A 325 -0.35 -3.89 28.02
CA HIS A 325 0.63 -4.93 28.34
C HIS A 325 0.39 -6.23 27.55
N GLU A 326 -0.87 -6.58 27.29
CA GLU A 326 -1.24 -7.79 26.52
C GLU A 326 -0.64 -7.82 25.09
N VAL A 327 -0.34 -6.65 24.50
CA VAL A 327 0.29 -6.59 23.17
C VAL A 327 1.68 -7.22 23.17
N ASN A 328 2.33 -7.31 24.33
CA ASN A 328 3.67 -7.88 24.44
C ASN A 328 3.70 -9.37 24.10
N THR A 329 2.57 -10.07 24.25
CA THR A 329 2.43 -11.48 23.85
C THR A 329 2.42 -11.66 22.32
N LEU A 330 2.12 -10.59 21.57
CA LEU A 330 1.93 -10.64 20.12
C LEU A 330 3.22 -10.36 19.34
N TRP A 331 4.20 -9.67 19.93
CA TRP A 331 5.37 -9.14 19.21
C TRP A 331 6.20 -10.21 18.51
N PHE A 332 6.44 -11.34 19.18
CA PHE A 332 7.23 -12.42 18.62
C PHE A 332 6.62 -12.97 17.32
N ALA A 333 5.34 -13.32 17.38
CA ALA A 333 4.65 -13.82 16.22
C ALA A 333 4.54 -12.74 15.13
N LEU A 334 4.12 -11.50 15.46
CA LEU A 334 4.08 -10.40 14.47
C LEU A 334 5.43 -10.16 13.78
N GLY A 335 6.54 -10.24 14.53
CA GLY A 335 7.90 -10.15 13.99
C GLY A 335 8.20 -11.26 12.97
N ILE A 336 7.87 -12.52 13.29
CA ILE A 336 7.95 -13.65 12.35
C ILE A 336 7.07 -13.41 11.12
N GLY A 337 5.88 -12.86 11.30
CA GLY A 337 4.97 -12.48 10.22
C GLY A 337 5.56 -11.42 9.30
N VAL A 338 6.26 -10.41 9.84
CA VAL A 338 6.96 -9.38 9.06
C VAL A 338 8.04 -9.98 8.16
N ILE A 339 8.84 -10.93 8.67
CA ILE A 339 9.83 -11.65 7.85
C ILE A 339 9.15 -12.36 6.69
N GLY A 340 8.07 -13.11 6.98
CA GLY A 340 7.26 -13.77 5.96
C GLY A 340 6.73 -12.78 4.92
N ARG A 341 6.17 -11.65 5.36
CA ARG A 341 5.65 -10.61 4.47
C ARG A 341 6.72 -10.01 3.55
N CYS A 342 7.90 -9.70 4.09
CA CYS A 342 9.02 -9.17 3.31
C CYS A 342 9.55 -10.21 2.29
N ALA A 343 9.60 -11.49 2.66
CA ALA A 343 9.94 -12.57 1.74
C ALA A 343 8.87 -12.74 0.64
N ALA A 344 7.58 -12.75 0.98
CA ALA A 344 6.49 -12.81 0.02
C ALA A 344 6.53 -11.63 -0.97
N ALA A 345 6.93 -10.45 -0.51
CA ALA A 345 7.01 -9.25 -1.34
C ALA A 345 8.03 -9.36 -2.48
N SER A 346 9.17 -10.02 -2.29
CA SER A 346 10.16 -10.17 -3.37
C SER A 346 9.61 -10.99 -4.54
N PHE A 347 8.88 -12.07 -4.26
CA PHE A 347 8.18 -12.86 -5.27
C PHE A 347 6.99 -12.11 -5.87
N GLY A 348 6.26 -11.33 -5.06
CA GLY A 348 5.23 -10.43 -5.55
C GLY A 348 5.76 -9.41 -6.58
N ILE A 349 6.93 -8.83 -6.32
CA ILE A 349 7.62 -7.93 -7.25
C ILE A 349 7.94 -8.64 -8.57
N ALA A 350 8.42 -9.89 -8.52
CA ALA A 350 8.71 -10.68 -9.72
C ALA A 350 7.44 -10.98 -10.54
N LEU A 351 6.33 -11.35 -9.89
CA LEU A 351 5.05 -11.59 -10.57
C LEU A 351 4.50 -10.33 -11.27
N ILE A 352 4.70 -9.15 -10.67
CA ILE A 352 4.36 -7.87 -11.30
C ILE A 352 5.25 -7.63 -12.53
N ALA A 353 6.55 -7.86 -12.41
CA ALA A 353 7.49 -7.69 -13.52
C ALA A 353 7.22 -8.66 -14.70
N LEU A 354 6.63 -9.82 -14.42
CA LEU A 354 6.18 -10.83 -15.38
C LEU A 354 4.76 -10.60 -15.95
N ASP A 355 4.12 -9.47 -15.60
CA ASP A 355 2.74 -9.13 -16.01
C ASP A 355 1.70 -10.22 -15.64
N LYS A 356 1.80 -10.75 -14.41
CA LYS A 356 0.85 -11.74 -13.86
C LYS A 356 0.06 -11.22 -12.64
N PRO A 357 -0.65 -10.08 -12.74
CA PRO A 357 -1.43 -9.54 -11.62
C PRO A 357 -2.57 -10.48 -11.17
N SER A 358 -3.11 -11.32 -12.06
CA SER A 358 -4.15 -12.30 -11.71
C SER A 358 -3.65 -13.36 -10.72
N VAL A 359 -2.40 -13.79 -10.83
CA VAL A 359 -1.77 -14.73 -9.90
C VAL A 359 -1.61 -14.09 -8.52
N ARG A 360 -1.29 -12.79 -8.50
CA ARG A 360 -1.20 -12.03 -7.26
C ARG A 360 -2.56 -11.93 -6.56
N ALA A 361 -3.62 -11.59 -7.31
CA ALA A 361 -5.00 -11.54 -6.81
C ALA A 361 -5.44 -12.90 -6.26
N ALA A 362 -5.18 -13.99 -6.98
CA ALA A 362 -5.47 -15.35 -6.53
C ALA A 362 -4.73 -15.69 -5.23
N GLY A 363 -3.47 -15.29 -5.11
CA GLY A 363 -2.69 -15.44 -3.88
C GLY A 363 -3.29 -14.67 -2.71
N GLN A 364 -3.73 -13.42 -2.92
CA GLN A 364 -4.38 -12.63 -1.86
C GLN A 364 -5.71 -13.27 -1.42
N THR A 365 -6.52 -13.76 -2.35
CA THR A 365 -7.73 -14.52 -2.02
C THR A 365 -7.39 -15.77 -1.21
N PHE A 366 -6.37 -16.54 -1.63
CA PHE A 366 -5.90 -17.71 -0.91
C PHE A 366 -5.48 -17.36 0.52
N ILE A 367 -4.73 -16.28 0.71
CA ILE A 367 -4.27 -15.84 2.04
C ILE A 367 -5.45 -15.42 2.92
N ILE A 368 -6.44 -14.69 2.39
CA ILE A 368 -7.65 -14.31 3.14
C ILE A 368 -8.40 -15.55 3.59
N VAL A 369 -8.66 -16.50 2.67
CA VAL A 369 -9.37 -17.74 2.99
C VAL A 369 -8.58 -18.56 4.01
N PHE A 370 -7.28 -18.72 3.81
CA PHE A 370 -6.39 -19.43 4.73
C PHE A 370 -6.38 -18.79 6.11
N TYR A 371 -6.31 -17.45 6.19
CA TYR A 371 -6.37 -16.69 7.45
C TYR A 371 -7.70 -16.91 8.17
N ILE A 372 -8.84 -16.81 7.47
CA ILE A 372 -10.17 -17.03 8.05
C ILE A 372 -10.30 -18.46 8.57
N LEU A 373 -9.99 -19.46 7.75
CA LEU A 373 -10.11 -20.88 8.14
C LEU A 373 -9.22 -21.21 9.34
N THR A 374 -7.96 -20.74 9.32
CA THR A 374 -7.04 -20.95 10.43
C THR A 374 -7.53 -20.21 11.69
N GLY A 375 -8.03 -18.98 11.55
CA GLY A 375 -8.55 -18.19 12.67
C GLY A 375 -9.79 -18.81 13.30
N LEU A 376 -10.74 -19.30 12.50
CA LEU A 376 -11.92 -20.03 12.98
C LEU A 376 -11.57 -21.27 13.80
N TYR A 377 -10.43 -21.92 13.50
CA TYR A 377 -9.95 -23.09 14.23
C TYR A 377 -9.13 -22.72 15.48
N ILE A 378 -8.17 -21.79 15.35
CA ILE A 378 -7.19 -21.46 16.39
C ILE A 378 -7.75 -20.50 17.44
N TYR A 379 -8.58 -19.52 17.07
CA TYR A 379 -9.06 -18.51 18.03
C TYR A 379 -9.92 -19.08 19.17
N PRO A 380 -10.88 -20.00 18.91
CA PRO A 380 -11.66 -20.61 19.99
C PRO A 380 -10.83 -21.53 20.89
N THR A 381 -9.77 -22.14 20.36
CA THR A 381 -9.01 -23.19 21.05
C THR A 381 -7.83 -22.65 21.86
N PHE A 382 -7.15 -21.63 21.34
CA PHE A 382 -5.92 -21.10 21.94
C PHE A 382 -6.06 -19.66 22.47
N GLY A 383 -7.14 -18.95 22.14
CA GLY A 383 -7.42 -17.61 22.66
C GLY A 383 -6.58 -16.47 22.05
N PHE A 384 -6.52 -15.34 22.77
CA PHE A 384 -6.06 -14.04 22.26
C PHE A 384 -4.57 -14.02 21.88
N SER A 385 -3.70 -14.66 22.66
CA SER A 385 -2.24 -14.65 22.45
C SER A 385 -1.83 -15.22 21.09
N HIS A 386 -2.69 -16.03 20.46
CA HIS A 386 -2.40 -16.69 19.19
C HIS A 386 -2.89 -15.92 17.96
N ILE A 387 -3.52 -14.74 18.11
CA ILE A 387 -3.93 -13.89 16.98
C ILE A 387 -2.76 -13.58 16.05
N ALA A 388 -1.64 -13.16 16.62
CA ALA A 388 -0.44 -12.83 15.88
C ALA A 388 0.16 -14.06 15.17
N SER A 389 0.00 -15.26 15.73
CA SER A 389 0.47 -16.51 15.13
C SER A 389 -0.35 -16.88 13.89
N VAL A 390 -1.67 -16.66 13.91
CA VAL A 390 -2.55 -16.92 12.75
C VAL A 390 -2.21 -16.01 11.57
N ILE A 391 -2.06 -14.70 11.80
CA ILE A 391 -1.66 -13.78 10.73
C ILE A 391 -0.26 -14.11 10.20
N SER A 392 0.66 -14.51 11.07
CA SER A 392 2.02 -14.88 10.67
C SER A 392 2.03 -16.14 9.82
N LEU A 393 1.24 -17.16 10.19
CA LEU A 393 1.07 -18.36 9.39
C LEU A 393 0.49 -18.04 8.01
N ALA A 394 -0.51 -17.16 7.94
CA ALA A 394 -1.09 -16.71 6.68
C ALA A 394 -0.06 -15.96 5.79
N LEU A 395 0.82 -15.15 6.39
CA LEU A 395 1.89 -14.45 5.67
C LEU A 395 2.98 -15.42 5.18
N TRP A 396 3.30 -16.48 5.92
CA TRP A 396 4.20 -17.53 5.43
C TRP A 396 3.56 -18.39 4.33
N ALA A 397 2.26 -18.67 4.44
CA ALA A 397 1.50 -19.29 3.36
C ALA A 397 1.50 -18.42 2.08
N ALA A 398 1.45 -17.08 2.23
CA ALA A 398 1.63 -16.14 1.13
C ALA A 398 2.99 -16.31 0.43
N THR A 399 4.08 -16.39 1.22
CA THR A 399 5.44 -16.60 0.70
C THR A 399 5.54 -17.89 -0.08
N ALA A 400 5.04 -18.99 0.48
CA ALA A 400 5.04 -20.28 -0.21
C ALA A 400 4.22 -20.23 -1.51
N PHE A 401 3.02 -19.66 -1.47
CA PHE A 401 2.16 -19.52 -2.65
C PHE A 401 2.83 -18.70 -3.76
N TYR A 402 3.42 -17.54 -3.43
CA TYR A 402 4.09 -16.68 -4.40
C TYR A 402 5.39 -17.28 -4.93
N LEU A 403 6.17 -17.98 -4.09
CA LEU A 403 7.34 -18.71 -4.56
C LEU A 403 6.96 -19.81 -5.56
N ILE A 404 5.96 -20.65 -5.21
CA ILE A 404 5.49 -21.74 -6.08
C ILE A 404 4.94 -21.19 -7.39
N SER A 405 4.15 -20.12 -7.33
CA SER A 405 3.57 -19.49 -8.51
C SER A 405 4.63 -18.84 -9.40
N THR A 406 5.62 -18.16 -8.81
CA THR A 406 6.75 -17.60 -9.57
C THR A 406 7.58 -18.70 -10.21
N TYR A 407 7.83 -19.80 -9.50
CA TYR A 407 8.52 -20.98 -10.05
C TYR A 407 7.74 -21.63 -11.20
N ARG A 408 6.40 -21.72 -11.11
CA ARG A 408 5.56 -22.25 -12.19
C ARG A 408 5.55 -21.36 -13.43
N VAL A 409 5.54 -20.04 -13.26
CA VAL A 409 5.52 -19.08 -14.38
C VAL A 409 6.91 -18.93 -15.02
N ALA A 410 7.96 -18.87 -14.20
CA ALA A 410 9.34 -18.60 -14.64
C ALA A 410 10.35 -19.49 -13.87
N PRO A 411 10.41 -20.80 -14.14
CA PRO A 411 11.25 -21.73 -13.38
C PRO A 411 12.74 -21.40 -13.49
N GLN A 412 13.19 -20.94 -14.67
CA GLN A 412 14.59 -20.55 -14.90
C GLN A 412 14.98 -19.34 -14.03
N LEU A 413 14.12 -18.33 -13.93
CA LEU A 413 14.35 -17.14 -13.10
C LEU A 413 14.61 -17.51 -11.64
N VAL A 414 13.78 -18.39 -11.07
CA VAL A 414 13.92 -18.82 -9.67
C VAL A 414 15.13 -19.75 -9.49
N ARG A 415 15.34 -20.69 -10.42
CA ARG A 415 16.52 -21.57 -10.37
C ARG A 415 17.81 -20.78 -10.44
N ASP A 416 17.95 -19.85 -11.37
CA ASP A 416 19.17 -19.06 -11.52
C ASP A 416 19.38 -18.07 -10.35
N ALA A 417 18.29 -17.64 -9.70
CA ALA A 417 18.36 -16.78 -8.52
C ALA A 417 18.89 -17.51 -7.26
N PHE A 418 18.51 -18.78 -7.04
CA PHE A 418 18.81 -19.50 -5.79
C PHE A 418 19.75 -20.71 -5.94
N LEU A 419 19.86 -21.26 -7.14
CA LEU A 419 20.77 -22.35 -7.50
C LEU A 419 21.74 -21.83 -8.57
N PRO A 420 22.71 -20.98 -8.20
CA PRO A 420 23.65 -20.45 -9.17
C PRO A 420 24.32 -21.62 -9.87
N ARG A 421 24.08 -21.77 -11.18
CA ARG A 421 24.89 -22.67 -12.00
C ARG A 421 26.33 -22.27 -11.71
N ARG A 422 27.18 -23.24 -11.33
CA ARG A 422 28.61 -23.06 -11.46
C ARG A 422 28.80 -22.69 -12.91
N ILE A 423 29.02 -21.39 -13.17
CA ILE A 423 29.43 -20.93 -14.48
C ILE A 423 30.70 -21.74 -14.69
N ALA A 424 30.63 -22.73 -15.58
CA ALA A 424 31.82 -23.37 -16.06
C ALA A 424 32.63 -22.19 -16.58
N ARG A 425 33.69 -21.81 -15.83
CA ARG A 425 34.65 -20.83 -16.32
C ARG A 425 34.92 -21.27 -17.75
N PRO A 426 34.72 -20.42 -18.76
CA PRO A 426 35.04 -20.80 -20.12
C PRO A 426 36.45 -21.40 -20.07
N GLN A 427 36.53 -22.72 -20.27
CA GLN A 427 37.80 -23.44 -20.25
C GLN A 427 38.54 -22.92 -21.47
N GLY A 428 39.52 -22.06 -21.23
CA GLY A 428 40.47 -21.60 -22.25
C GLY A 428 39.82 -20.90 -23.45
N SER A 429 39.33 -19.67 -23.28
CA SER A 429 39.57 -18.70 -24.36
C SER A 429 41.06 -18.37 -24.27
N GLY A 430 41.85 -18.84 -25.24
CA GLY A 430 43.30 -18.64 -25.36
C GLY A 430 43.69 -17.16 -25.47
N LEU A 431 43.56 -16.43 -24.37
CA LEU A 431 44.05 -15.06 -24.21
C LEU A 431 45.48 -15.01 -23.69
N ASP A 432 46.10 -16.16 -23.42
CA ASP A 432 47.53 -16.26 -23.10
C ASP A 432 48.45 -16.14 -24.35
N GLU A 433 47.91 -15.99 -25.56
CA GLU A 433 48.72 -15.82 -26.79
C GLU A 433 48.70 -14.41 -27.43
N ILE A 434 48.00 -13.41 -26.88
CA ILE A 434 48.02 -12.02 -27.42
C ILE A 434 48.85 -11.09 -26.51
N GLY A 435 49.93 -11.62 -25.94
CA GLY A 435 50.88 -10.87 -25.14
C GLY A 435 52.24 -10.73 -25.83
N LYS A 436 52.30 -10.40 -27.13
CA LYS A 436 53.54 -10.06 -27.85
C LYS A 436 53.34 -9.59 -29.31
N ALA A 437 52.57 -8.53 -29.56
CA ALA A 437 52.71 -7.74 -30.78
C ALA A 437 51.99 -6.39 -30.62
N ASP A 438 52.62 -5.33 -31.13
CA ASP A 438 52.09 -3.97 -31.32
C ASP A 438 52.10 -3.04 -30.11
N ASP A 439 53.34 -2.64 -29.75
CA ASP A 439 53.65 -1.43 -28.98
C ASP A 439 54.05 -0.25 -29.90
N ASP A 440 53.66 -0.27 -31.19
CA ASP A 440 54.20 0.65 -32.21
C ASP A 440 53.11 1.23 -33.13
N ASN A 441 52.07 1.90 -32.60
CA ASN A 441 51.36 2.97 -33.33
C ASN A 441 50.26 3.67 -32.53
N GLN A 442 50.56 4.77 -31.81
CA GLN A 442 49.57 5.84 -31.56
C GLN A 442 50.23 7.22 -31.42
N THR A 443 50.62 7.81 -32.56
CA THR A 443 50.58 9.27 -32.76
C THR A 443 49.44 9.58 -33.73
N GLY A 444 48.39 10.26 -33.27
CA GLY A 444 47.33 10.72 -34.18
C GLY A 444 46.01 11.05 -33.50
N ALA A 445 45.98 12.14 -32.73
CA ALA A 445 44.73 12.76 -32.32
C ALA A 445 44.19 13.66 -33.45
N PRO A 446 42.95 13.49 -33.93
CA PRO A 446 42.26 14.51 -34.70
C PRO A 446 41.39 15.39 -33.78
N PRO A 447 41.32 16.72 -34.02
CA PRO A 447 40.50 17.64 -33.23
C PRO A 447 39.03 17.52 -33.66
N MET A 448 38.11 17.33 -32.72
CA MET A 448 36.69 17.54 -32.98
C MET A 448 36.26 18.93 -32.53
N THR A 449 35.96 19.71 -33.56
CA THR A 449 35.23 20.97 -33.64
C THR A 449 34.01 21.07 -32.72
N VAL A 450 33.99 22.18 -31.97
CA VAL A 450 32.84 22.73 -31.25
C VAL A 450 31.88 23.37 -32.27
N ALA A 451 30.68 22.80 -32.42
CA ALA A 451 29.58 23.44 -33.13
C ALA A 451 28.65 24.12 -32.13
N THR A 452 28.77 25.45 -32.04
CA THR A 452 27.77 26.35 -31.47
C THR A 452 26.59 26.48 -32.44
N GLU A 453 25.40 26.02 -32.05
CA GLU A 453 24.15 26.46 -32.68
C GLU A 453 23.36 27.34 -31.70
N SER A 454 23.39 28.63 -32.02
CA SER A 454 22.40 29.62 -31.62
C SER A 454 21.18 29.45 -32.51
N LYS A 455 19.97 29.40 -31.95
CA LYS A 455 18.81 30.03 -32.59
C LYS A 455 17.69 30.34 -31.59
N LYS A 456 17.43 31.64 -31.50
CA LYS A 456 16.23 32.28 -30.96
C LYS A 456 15.03 32.00 -31.90
N ALA A 457 13.86 31.84 -31.31
CA ALA A 457 12.62 32.54 -31.68
C ALA A 457 11.68 32.48 -30.46
#